data_AF-A0A645BWB2-F1
#
_entry.id   AF-A0A645BWB2-F1
#
_cell.length_a   1.000
_cell.length_b   1.000
_cell.length_c   1.000
_cell.angle_alpha   90.00
_cell.angle_beta   90.00
_cell.angle_gamma   90.00
#
_symmetry.space_group_name_H-M   'P 1'
#
loop_
_entity.id
_entity.type
_entity.pdbx_description
1 polymer ?
#
loop_
_entity_poly.entity_id
_entity_poly.type
_entity_poly.pdbx_seq_one_letter_code
_entity_poly.pdbx_strand_id
1 'polypeptide(L)'
;MIPIPIVGAMIGGAVGGFVAKNALDQFIEDDAKEMYQNLKEEFLDIVMISNLNRTEFNEVIELTFGNKKLPSILRDMYAYGDSREFARVHFVSNAVTNVLSKRKKITNDLIDEGLVKFVESSFEEVTETTIDKVSENNIEEKVTTAGNLQKNKIKKIPIASAVAALAIVYGGFGIYEYIEVKAYNNLVTTANIYFGQGNYDQAIALFNQSLKYNDTENVKNKIKEAEKLKEFKSDFDKGNDLMNNKKYLEAIEQFKKVPNVDERLYKDAENKIQDCIKGYIAQNIQLAMSSIEYTKYDEAYKYLDAILKVDGNNYEANKLMHYVNNAREQLQAEKPQANIAISNSNGTRITEAQAYNLVNSVSHSEYPNSKIEFIGIIKIESSDYIPPEARGLAAYCFDESNDTDTTISNYYVDMQGHVYRNTFSSDGKCVKLR
;
A
#
# COMPACT_ATOMS: atom_id res chain seq x y z
N MET A 1 -8.50 -1.86 -14.91
CA MET A 1 -7.12 -1.83 -14.39
C MET A 1 -7.16 -2.24 -12.92
N ILE A 2 -6.29 -3.16 -12.48
CA ILE A 2 -6.26 -3.65 -11.10
C ILE A 2 -5.56 -2.59 -10.23
N PRO A 3 -6.12 -2.17 -9.08
CA PRO A 3 -5.47 -1.24 -8.16
C PRO A 3 -4.13 -1.80 -7.63
N ILE A 4 -3.11 -0.93 -7.51
CA ILE A 4 -1.76 -1.28 -7.03
C ILE A 4 -1.76 -2.06 -5.70
N PRO A 5 -2.58 -1.70 -4.67
CA PRO A 5 -2.65 -2.47 -3.43
C PRO A 5 -3.16 -3.90 -3.63
N ILE A 6 -4.02 -4.11 -4.64
CA ILE A 6 -4.60 -5.43 -4.95
C ILE A 6 -3.55 -6.32 -5.63
N VAL A 7 -2.71 -5.75 -6.52
CA VAL A 7 -1.59 -6.46 -7.15
C VAL A 7 -0.57 -6.93 -6.10
N GLY A 8 -0.18 -6.05 -5.17
CA GLY A 8 0.76 -6.38 -4.09
C GLY A 8 0.21 -7.42 -3.11
N ALA A 9 -1.07 -7.31 -2.72
CA ALA A 9 -1.72 -8.27 -1.83
C ALA A 9 -1.91 -9.66 -2.48
N MET A 10 -2.22 -9.72 -3.77
CA MET A 10 -2.37 -10.98 -4.50
C MET A 10 -1.05 -11.72 -4.69
N ILE A 11 0.04 -10.99 -4.98
CA ILE A 11 1.39 -11.56 -5.02
C ILE A 11 1.78 -12.03 -3.61
N GLY A 12 1.55 -11.22 -2.57
CA GLY A 12 1.81 -11.61 -1.18
C GLY A 12 1.07 -12.90 -0.77
N GLY A 13 -0.16 -13.09 -1.23
CA GLY A 13 -0.96 -14.31 -0.99
C GLY A 13 -0.49 -15.54 -1.78
N ALA A 14 -0.14 -15.37 -3.07
CA ALA A 14 0.36 -16.47 -3.91
C ALA A 14 1.77 -16.93 -3.49
N VAL A 15 2.60 -16.00 -3.01
CA VAL A 15 3.96 -16.24 -2.51
C VAL A 15 3.94 -16.85 -1.10
N GLY A 16 2.97 -16.47 -0.24
CA GLY A 16 2.88 -16.96 1.14
C GLY A 16 2.40 -18.41 1.31
N GLY A 17 1.79 -19.01 0.29
CA GLY A 17 1.20 -20.36 0.38
C GLY A 17 2.13 -21.46 -0.14
N PHE A 18 2.79 -22.23 0.74
CA PHE A 18 3.45 -23.54 0.52
C PHE A 18 4.52 -23.69 -0.60
N VAL A 19 4.58 -22.79 -1.59
CA VAL A 19 5.43 -22.86 -2.80
C VAL A 19 6.78 -22.16 -2.58
N ALA A 20 6.83 -21.08 -1.81
CA ALA A 20 8.07 -20.34 -1.55
C ALA A 20 9.07 -21.14 -0.70
N LYS A 21 8.61 -21.82 0.36
CA LYS A 21 9.50 -22.61 1.24
C LYS A 21 10.23 -23.71 0.46
N ASN A 22 9.48 -24.52 -0.30
CA ASN A 22 10.04 -25.62 -1.10
C ASN A 22 10.97 -25.15 -2.24
N ALA A 23 10.81 -23.93 -2.74
CA ALA A 23 11.67 -23.38 -3.79
C ALA A 23 12.97 -22.77 -3.24
N LEU A 24 12.91 -22.16 -2.05
CA LEU A 24 14.06 -21.56 -1.37
C LEU A 24 14.96 -22.62 -0.71
N ASP A 25 14.40 -23.77 -0.28
CA ASP A 25 15.14 -24.88 0.34
C ASP A 25 16.20 -25.54 -0.60
N GLN A 26 16.14 -25.31 -1.92
CA GLN A 26 17.07 -25.91 -2.92
C GLN A 26 18.29 -25.04 -3.25
N PHE A 27 18.42 -23.87 -2.62
CA PHE A 27 19.47 -22.88 -2.87
C PHE A 27 20.27 -22.59 -1.60
N ILE A 28 21.45 -21.97 -1.76
CA ILE A 28 22.11 -21.27 -0.65
C ILE A 28 21.21 -20.06 -0.32
N GLU A 29 20.86 -19.93 0.95
CA GLU A 29 19.72 -19.13 1.43
C GLU A 29 19.72 -17.68 0.93
N ASP A 30 20.90 -17.09 0.71
CA ASP A 30 21.04 -15.71 0.26
C ASP A 30 20.87 -15.52 -1.25
N ASP A 31 21.44 -16.40 -2.08
CA ASP A 31 21.29 -16.33 -3.55
C ASP A 31 19.83 -16.56 -3.97
N ALA A 32 19.13 -17.44 -3.24
CA ALA A 32 17.72 -17.72 -3.44
C ALA A 32 16.83 -16.49 -3.20
N LYS A 33 17.10 -15.79 -2.09
CA LYS A 33 16.36 -14.58 -1.69
C LYS A 33 16.57 -13.47 -2.72
N GLU A 34 17.79 -13.30 -3.23
CA GLU A 34 18.09 -12.30 -4.25
C GLU A 34 17.38 -12.60 -5.58
N MET A 35 17.48 -13.83 -6.10
CA MET A 35 16.82 -14.20 -7.36
C MET A 35 15.29 -14.07 -7.26
N TYR A 36 14.74 -14.47 -6.11
CA TYR A 36 13.31 -14.35 -5.84
C TYR A 36 12.85 -12.89 -5.77
N GLN A 37 13.65 -12.04 -5.12
CA GLN A 37 13.38 -10.61 -5.03
C GLN A 37 13.44 -9.93 -6.40
N ASN A 38 14.46 -10.23 -7.22
CA ASN A 38 14.57 -9.70 -8.59
C ASN A 38 13.38 -10.17 -9.46
N LEU A 39 12.94 -11.42 -9.33
CA LEU A 39 11.73 -11.92 -10.01
C LEU A 39 10.48 -11.13 -9.60
N LYS A 40 10.31 -10.87 -8.30
CA LYS A 40 9.17 -10.11 -7.77
C LYS A 40 9.13 -8.67 -8.25
N GLU A 41 10.27 -8.00 -8.30
CA GLU A 41 10.37 -6.62 -8.79
C GLU A 41 10.01 -6.54 -10.29
N GLU A 42 10.62 -7.38 -11.13
CA GLU A 42 10.34 -7.36 -12.57
C GLU A 42 8.90 -7.82 -12.89
N PHE A 43 8.33 -8.73 -12.08
CA PHE A 43 6.92 -9.10 -12.18
C PHE A 43 6.01 -7.90 -11.98
N LEU A 44 6.22 -7.13 -10.90
CA LEU A 44 5.42 -5.96 -10.59
C LEU A 44 5.49 -4.94 -11.72
N ASP A 45 6.70 -4.62 -12.19
CA ASP A 45 6.93 -3.63 -13.23
C ASP A 45 6.17 -3.97 -14.53
N ILE A 46 6.33 -5.20 -15.02
CA ILE A 46 5.70 -5.60 -16.29
C ILE A 46 4.18 -5.69 -16.13
N VAL A 47 3.69 -6.27 -15.05
CA VAL A 47 2.26 -6.51 -14.89
C VAL A 47 1.49 -5.20 -14.69
N MET A 48 2.08 -4.22 -14.00
CA MET A 48 1.46 -2.90 -13.82
C MET A 48 1.23 -2.17 -15.14
N ILE A 49 2.16 -2.27 -16.09
CA ILE A 49 2.03 -1.59 -17.39
C ILE A 49 1.20 -2.39 -18.41
N SER A 50 0.90 -3.66 -18.15
CA SER A 50 0.28 -4.58 -19.11
C SER A 50 -1.25 -4.49 -19.20
N ASN A 51 -1.89 -3.63 -18.39
CA ASN A 51 -3.33 -3.41 -18.34
C ASN A 51 -4.15 -4.72 -18.34
N LEU A 52 -3.77 -5.64 -17.45
CA LEU A 52 -4.45 -6.93 -17.28
C LEU A 52 -5.76 -6.76 -16.50
N ASN A 53 -6.76 -7.57 -16.84
CA ASN A 53 -7.94 -7.78 -15.99
C ASN A 53 -7.65 -8.82 -14.90
N ARG A 54 -8.58 -9.01 -13.95
CA ARG A 54 -8.38 -9.89 -12.78
C ARG A 54 -8.09 -11.36 -13.17
N THR A 55 -8.76 -11.87 -14.19
CA THR A 55 -8.58 -13.25 -14.65
C THR A 55 -7.21 -13.41 -15.32
N GLU A 56 -6.85 -12.48 -16.20
CA GLU A 56 -5.55 -12.45 -16.88
C GLU A 56 -4.40 -12.33 -15.87
N PHE A 57 -4.55 -11.48 -14.86
CA PHE A 57 -3.57 -11.30 -13.80
C PHE A 57 -3.33 -12.57 -12.99
N ASN A 58 -4.40 -13.26 -12.58
CA ASN A 58 -4.29 -14.55 -11.88
C ASN A 58 -3.60 -15.60 -12.75
N GLU A 59 -3.89 -15.63 -14.04
CA GLU A 59 -3.23 -16.54 -14.97
C GLU A 59 -1.72 -16.25 -15.09
N VAL A 60 -1.32 -14.98 -15.12
CA VAL A 60 0.10 -14.59 -15.09
C VAL A 60 0.78 -15.01 -13.79
N ILE A 61 0.10 -14.94 -12.63
CA ILE A 61 0.60 -15.48 -11.35
C ILE A 61 0.84 -16.99 -11.45
N GLU A 62 -0.12 -17.75 -11.97
CA GLU A 62 0.01 -19.21 -12.13
C GLU A 62 1.17 -19.62 -13.05
N LEU A 63 1.37 -18.86 -14.13
CA LEU A 63 2.48 -19.08 -15.07
C LEU A 63 3.86 -18.70 -14.50
N THR A 64 3.90 -17.88 -13.46
CA THR A 64 5.12 -17.35 -12.84
C THR A 64 5.36 -17.95 -11.45
N PHE A 65 4.82 -17.35 -10.39
CA PHE A 65 5.01 -17.79 -9.00
C PHE A 65 4.32 -19.12 -8.69
N GLY A 66 3.20 -19.43 -9.37
CA GLY A 66 2.53 -20.73 -9.28
C GLY A 66 3.19 -21.83 -10.11
N ASN A 67 4.26 -21.51 -10.86
CA ASN A 67 4.90 -22.45 -11.75
C ASN A 67 5.63 -23.54 -10.97
N LYS A 68 5.28 -24.80 -11.23
CA LYS A 68 5.94 -25.96 -10.58
C LYS A 68 7.46 -26.03 -10.82
N LYS A 69 7.96 -25.37 -11.87
CA LYS A 69 9.39 -25.31 -12.20
C LYS A 69 10.09 -24.07 -11.64
N LEU A 70 9.42 -23.28 -10.81
CA LEU A 70 10.00 -22.07 -10.20
C LEU A 70 11.40 -22.29 -9.60
N PRO A 71 11.72 -23.39 -8.89
CA PRO A 71 13.08 -23.61 -8.38
C PRO A 71 14.13 -23.71 -9.49
N SER A 72 13.82 -24.40 -10.59
CA SER A 72 14.73 -24.46 -11.75
C SER A 72 14.89 -23.09 -12.40
N ILE A 73 13.81 -22.32 -12.48
CA ILE A 73 13.82 -20.99 -13.10
C ILE A 73 14.68 -20.02 -12.31
N LEU A 74 14.60 -20.03 -10.97
CA LEU A 74 15.49 -19.23 -10.11
C LEU A 74 16.97 -19.62 -10.29
N ARG A 75 17.25 -20.89 -10.60
CA ARG A 75 18.61 -21.39 -10.83
C ARG A 75 19.12 -20.93 -12.18
N ASP A 76 18.25 -20.98 -13.18
CA ASP A 76 18.55 -20.51 -14.53
C ASP A 76 18.75 -18.98 -14.53
N MET A 77 17.97 -18.23 -13.73
CA MET A 77 18.19 -16.80 -13.46
C MET A 77 19.57 -16.52 -12.86
N TYR A 78 19.98 -17.29 -11.86
CA TYR A 78 21.30 -17.17 -11.25
C TYR A 78 22.42 -17.51 -12.24
N ALA A 79 22.28 -18.61 -12.98
CA ALA A 79 23.26 -19.07 -13.96
C ALA A 79 23.41 -18.13 -15.18
N TYR A 80 22.37 -17.34 -15.49
CA TYR A 80 22.39 -16.38 -16.59
C TYR A 80 23.29 -15.16 -16.32
N GLY A 81 23.58 -14.84 -15.06
CA GLY A 81 24.44 -13.73 -14.65
C GLY A 81 23.75 -12.36 -14.60
N ASP A 82 22.76 -12.10 -15.46
CA ASP A 82 21.83 -10.95 -15.34
C ASP A 82 20.42 -11.43 -14.96
N SER A 83 20.22 -11.64 -13.66
CA SER A 83 18.97 -12.17 -13.14
C SER A 83 17.75 -11.28 -13.41
N ARG A 84 17.92 -9.95 -13.49
CA ARG A 84 16.83 -9.02 -13.79
C ARG A 84 16.42 -9.09 -15.24
N GLU A 85 17.38 -9.12 -16.17
CA GLU A 85 17.09 -9.30 -17.60
C GLU A 85 16.38 -10.64 -17.84
N PHE A 86 16.85 -11.73 -17.22
CA PHE A 86 16.19 -13.02 -17.33
C PHE A 86 14.75 -13.00 -16.82
N ALA A 87 14.53 -12.48 -15.61
CA ALA A 87 13.20 -12.38 -15.02
C ALA A 87 12.27 -11.55 -15.90
N ARG A 88 12.73 -10.39 -16.36
CA ARG A 88 11.95 -9.44 -17.15
C ARG A 88 11.62 -10.00 -18.53
N VAL A 89 12.63 -10.33 -19.31
CA VAL A 89 12.51 -10.61 -20.76
C VAL A 89 12.11 -12.06 -21.00
N HIS A 90 12.80 -13.00 -20.35
CA HIS A 90 12.66 -14.42 -20.67
C HIS A 90 11.55 -15.12 -19.91
N PHE A 91 11.11 -14.56 -18.78
CA PHE A 91 10.09 -15.21 -17.95
C PHE A 91 8.78 -14.43 -17.85
N VAL A 92 8.77 -13.27 -17.19
CA VAL A 92 7.54 -12.52 -16.92
C VAL A 92 6.91 -11.99 -18.21
N SER A 93 7.70 -11.40 -19.12
CA SER A 93 7.18 -10.89 -20.41
C SER A 93 6.57 -11.99 -21.26
N ASN A 94 7.13 -13.21 -21.21
CA ASN A 94 6.59 -14.36 -21.92
C ASN A 94 5.25 -14.83 -21.33
N ALA A 95 5.13 -14.85 -20.00
CA ALA A 95 3.86 -15.17 -19.32
C ALA A 95 2.77 -14.16 -19.69
N VAL A 96 3.07 -12.86 -19.62
CA VAL A 96 2.14 -11.79 -20.00
C VAL A 96 1.76 -11.88 -21.48
N THR A 97 2.73 -12.07 -22.38
CA THR A 97 2.47 -12.18 -23.82
C THR A 97 1.58 -13.38 -24.13
N ASN A 98 1.80 -14.52 -23.47
CA ASN A 98 0.95 -15.71 -23.60
C ASN A 98 -0.51 -15.37 -23.25
N VAL A 99 -0.73 -14.72 -22.10
CA VAL A 99 -2.08 -14.32 -21.67
C VAL A 99 -2.71 -13.29 -22.62
N LEU A 100 -1.99 -12.23 -23.00
CA LEU A 100 -2.49 -11.20 -23.89
C LEU A 100 -2.81 -11.72 -25.30
N SER A 101 -2.07 -12.73 -25.78
CA SER A 101 -2.29 -13.34 -27.10
C SER A 101 -3.65 -14.02 -27.23
N LYS A 102 -4.29 -14.37 -26.10
CA LYS A 102 -5.63 -14.98 -26.04
C LYS A 102 -6.76 -13.96 -26.16
N ARG A 103 -6.46 -12.65 -26.10
CA ARG A 103 -7.48 -11.60 -26.27
C ARG A 103 -8.10 -11.69 -27.66
N LYS A 104 -9.42 -11.48 -27.72
CA LYS A 104 -10.14 -11.39 -29.00
C LYS A 104 -9.52 -10.24 -29.82
N LYS A 105 -9.04 -10.57 -31.02
CA LYS A 105 -8.49 -9.56 -31.94
C LYS A 105 -9.60 -8.57 -32.29
N ILE A 106 -9.27 -7.28 -32.25
CA ILE A 106 -10.18 -6.23 -32.70
C ILE A 106 -10.31 -6.37 -34.22
N THR A 107 -11.54 -6.61 -34.68
CA THR A 107 -11.90 -6.63 -36.10
C THR A 107 -12.61 -5.33 -36.46
N ASN A 108 -12.64 -4.98 -37.74
CA ASN A 108 -13.36 -3.78 -38.21
C ASN A 108 -14.84 -3.83 -37.81
N ASP A 109 -15.49 -4.99 -37.90
CA ASP A 109 -16.88 -5.19 -37.46
C ASP A 109 -17.11 -4.85 -35.98
N LEU A 110 -16.12 -5.12 -35.10
CA LEU A 110 -16.21 -4.77 -33.68
C LEU A 110 -16.03 -3.27 -33.42
N ILE A 111 -15.26 -2.59 -34.27
CA ILE A 111 -15.11 -1.13 -34.24
C ILE A 111 -16.42 -0.48 -34.67
N ASP A 112 -17.03 -0.99 -35.75
CA ASP A 112 -18.31 -0.49 -36.25
C ASP A 112 -19.44 -0.72 -35.24
N GLU A 113 -19.51 -1.91 -34.62
CA GLU A 113 -20.48 -2.20 -33.55
C GLU A 113 -20.27 -1.31 -32.31
N GLY A 114 -19.00 -1.04 -31.95
CA GLY A 114 -18.65 -0.13 -30.85
C GLY A 114 -19.07 1.32 -31.13
N LEU A 115 -18.88 1.78 -32.37
CA LEU A 115 -19.33 3.09 -32.84
C LEU A 115 -20.86 3.21 -32.83
N VAL A 116 -21.57 2.18 -33.28
CA VAL A 116 -23.04 2.16 -33.24
C VAL A 116 -23.55 2.24 -31.80
N LYS A 117 -23.01 1.42 -30.89
CA LYS A 117 -23.40 1.46 -29.46
C LYS A 117 -23.10 2.80 -28.80
N PHE A 118 -21.98 3.43 -29.14
CA PHE A 118 -21.64 4.75 -28.64
C PHE A 118 -22.61 5.83 -29.15
N VAL A 119 -23.02 5.74 -30.43
CA VAL A 119 -24.02 6.64 -31.01
C VAL A 119 -25.38 6.41 -30.35
N GLU A 120 -25.81 5.15 -30.20
CA GLU A 120 -27.08 4.78 -29.56
C GLU A 120 -27.15 5.26 -28.10
N SER A 121 -26.10 5.04 -27.29
CA SER A 121 -26.06 5.54 -25.90
C SER A 121 -26.12 7.06 -25.84
N SER A 122 -25.47 7.73 -26.80
CA SER A 122 -25.50 9.20 -26.90
C SER A 122 -26.88 9.72 -27.34
N PHE A 123 -27.67 8.92 -28.05
CA PHE A 123 -29.05 9.26 -28.44
C PHE A 123 -30.05 9.04 -27.29
N GLU A 124 -29.91 7.97 -26.52
CA GLU A 124 -30.77 7.69 -25.35
C GLU A 124 -30.66 8.81 -24.30
N GLU A 125 -29.44 9.27 -24.00
CA GLU A 125 -29.16 10.38 -23.08
C GLU A 125 -29.82 11.70 -23.55
N VAL A 126 -29.91 11.92 -24.87
CA VAL A 126 -30.60 13.09 -25.45
C VAL A 126 -32.12 12.97 -25.34
N THR A 127 -32.69 11.75 -25.44
CA THR A 127 -34.14 11.55 -25.35
C THR A 127 -34.71 11.71 -23.94
N GLU A 128 -34.05 11.22 -22.89
CA GLU A 128 -34.45 11.46 -21.50
C GLU A 128 -34.42 12.96 -21.17
N THR A 129 -33.34 13.64 -21.57
CA THR A 129 -33.19 15.09 -21.34
C THR A 129 -34.23 15.94 -22.09
N THR A 130 -34.81 15.41 -23.18
CA THR A 130 -35.86 16.10 -23.97
C THR A 130 -37.26 15.84 -23.41
N ILE A 131 -37.52 14.65 -22.86
CA ILE A 131 -38.83 14.29 -22.27
C ILE A 131 -39.06 15.04 -20.95
N ASP A 132 -38.02 15.18 -20.11
CA ASP A 132 -38.15 15.89 -18.83
C ASP A 132 -38.43 17.39 -19.02
N LYS A 133 -37.81 18.02 -20.02
CA LYS A 133 -38.02 19.45 -20.34
C LYS A 133 -39.37 19.75 -21.00
N VAL A 134 -40.02 18.75 -21.60
CA VAL A 134 -41.35 18.89 -22.19
C VAL A 134 -42.46 18.71 -21.14
N SER A 135 -42.18 18.00 -20.03
CA SER A 135 -43.18 17.78 -18.97
C SER A 135 -43.41 18.98 -18.04
N GLU A 136 -42.45 19.91 -17.93
CA GLU A 136 -42.55 21.10 -17.07
C GLU A 136 -43.29 22.29 -17.71
N ASN A 137 -43.58 22.27 -19.01
CA ASN A 137 -44.25 23.37 -19.72
C ASN A 137 -45.61 22.92 -20.30
N ASN A 138 -46.63 22.82 -19.46
CA ASN A 138 -48.01 22.67 -19.94
C ASN A 138 -48.62 24.02 -20.31
N ILE A 139 -49.12 24.18 -21.55
CA ILE A 139 -50.40 24.85 -21.81
C ILE A 139 -51.16 24.10 -22.92
N GLU A 140 -52.40 23.75 -22.58
CA GLU A 140 -53.50 23.24 -23.40
C GLU A 140 -53.87 24.18 -24.58
N GLU A 141 -54.11 23.66 -25.79
CA GLU A 141 -55.39 23.91 -26.50
C GLU A 141 -55.56 23.04 -27.76
N LYS A 142 -56.73 22.39 -27.82
CA LYS A 142 -57.48 21.88 -28.99
C LYS A 142 -56.96 20.65 -29.76
N VAL A 143 -57.32 19.51 -29.18
CA VAL A 143 -57.83 18.34 -29.92
C VAL A 143 -59.16 18.70 -30.61
N THR A 144 -59.33 18.27 -31.88
CA THR A 144 -60.56 18.04 -32.71
C THR A 144 -60.31 18.58 -34.13
N THR A 145 -60.46 17.88 -35.26
CA THR A 145 -61.22 16.68 -35.64
C THR A 145 -60.77 16.21 -37.05
N ALA A 146 -60.93 14.90 -37.30
CA ALA A 146 -61.09 14.21 -38.59
C ALA A 146 -59.87 14.16 -39.54
N GLY A 147 -59.43 12.99 -40.00
CA GLY A 147 -60.21 11.82 -40.37
C GLY A 147 -60.78 11.99 -41.77
N ASN A 148 -60.19 11.26 -42.72
CA ASN A 148 -60.71 10.87 -44.04
C ASN A 148 -60.50 11.72 -45.31
N LEU A 149 -60.07 10.94 -46.31
CA LEU A 149 -60.51 10.91 -47.71
C LEU A 149 -59.82 11.78 -48.77
N GLN A 150 -58.92 11.09 -49.48
CA GLN A 150 -58.66 11.09 -50.92
C GLN A 150 -59.35 12.11 -51.85
N LYS A 151 -58.50 12.60 -52.78
CA LYS A 151 -58.76 13.02 -54.18
C LYS A 151 -59.60 14.29 -54.39
N ASN A 152 -58.94 15.38 -54.80
CA ASN A 152 -59.11 15.90 -56.17
C ASN A 152 -58.10 17.02 -56.55
N LYS A 153 -57.87 17.10 -57.87
CA LYS A 153 -56.87 17.89 -58.61
C LYS A 153 -56.95 19.40 -58.36
N ILE A 154 -55.84 20.03 -57.98
CA ILE A 154 -55.62 21.48 -58.13
C ILE A 154 -54.38 21.71 -59.00
N LYS A 155 -54.58 22.47 -60.08
CA LYS A 155 -53.57 22.82 -61.08
C LYS A 155 -52.54 23.80 -60.49
N LYS A 156 -51.31 23.62 -60.96
CA LYS A 156 -50.05 24.31 -60.61
C LYS A 156 -50.16 25.84 -60.55
N ILE A 157 -49.92 26.41 -59.37
CA ILE A 157 -49.30 27.74 -59.18
C ILE A 157 -48.15 27.49 -58.18
N PRO A 158 -46.91 27.97 -58.45
CA PRO A 158 -45.78 27.70 -57.56
C PRO A 158 -45.91 28.51 -56.26
N ILE A 159 -46.53 27.91 -55.24
CA ILE A 159 -46.49 28.31 -53.82
C ILE A 159 -45.06 28.15 -53.23
N ALA A 160 -44.12 27.65 -54.03
CA ALA A 160 -42.72 27.44 -53.64
C ALA A 160 -41.98 28.75 -53.28
N SER A 161 -42.33 29.90 -53.84
CA SER A 161 -41.62 31.17 -53.56
C SER A 161 -42.02 31.80 -52.22
N ALA A 162 -43.27 31.67 -51.80
CA ALA A 162 -43.74 32.21 -50.51
C ALA A 162 -43.31 31.34 -49.31
N VAL A 163 -43.25 30.00 -49.50
CA VAL A 163 -42.76 29.07 -48.47
C VAL A 163 -41.23 29.11 -48.36
N ALA A 164 -40.50 29.31 -49.46
CA ALA A 164 -39.04 29.50 -49.42
C ALA A 164 -38.63 30.81 -48.73
N ALA A 165 -39.37 31.90 -48.92
CA ALA A 165 -39.08 33.17 -48.25
C ALA A 165 -39.29 33.09 -46.73
N LEU A 166 -40.34 32.39 -46.27
CA LEU A 166 -40.53 32.11 -44.84
C LEU A 166 -39.49 31.11 -44.30
N ALA A 167 -39.08 30.11 -45.08
CA ALA A 167 -38.01 29.18 -44.69
C ALA A 167 -36.62 29.82 -44.65
N ILE A 168 -36.37 30.93 -45.36
CA ILE A 168 -35.11 31.68 -45.30
C ILE A 168 -35.11 32.65 -44.11
N VAL A 169 -36.26 33.23 -43.75
CA VAL A 169 -36.39 34.08 -42.55
C VAL A 169 -36.38 33.25 -41.25
N TYR A 170 -37.04 32.07 -41.23
CA TYR A 170 -36.98 31.14 -40.09
C TYR A 170 -35.75 30.22 -40.11
N GLY A 171 -35.23 29.86 -41.29
CA GLY A 171 -34.03 29.03 -41.43
C GLY A 171 -32.74 29.83 -41.22
N GLY A 172 -32.69 31.10 -41.62
CA GLY A 172 -31.53 31.95 -41.35
C GLY A 172 -31.34 32.27 -39.86
N PHE A 173 -32.44 32.41 -39.12
CA PHE A 173 -32.40 32.64 -37.66
C PHE A 173 -32.17 31.33 -36.88
N GLY A 174 -32.84 30.25 -37.26
CA GLY A 174 -32.72 28.95 -36.60
C GLY A 174 -31.41 28.18 -36.85
N ILE A 175 -30.73 28.39 -38.00
CA ILE A 175 -29.43 27.75 -38.25
C ILE A 175 -28.33 28.40 -37.38
N TYR A 176 -28.44 29.69 -37.07
CA TYR A 176 -27.48 30.41 -36.21
C TYR A 176 -27.62 29.98 -34.74
N GLU A 177 -28.86 29.93 -34.22
CA GLU A 177 -29.14 29.44 -32.86
C GLU A 177 -28.83 27.93 -32.69
N TYR A 178 -29.07 27.11 -33.73
CA TYR A 178 -28.79 25.66 -33.66
C TYR A 178 -27.29 25.34 -33.55
N ILE A 179 -26.43 26.09 -34.25
CA ILE A 179 -24.98 25.87 -34.21
C ILE A 179 -24.40 26.33 -32.87
N GLU A 180 -24.85 27.47 -32.34
CA GLU A 180 -24.38 28.00 -31.05
C GLU A 180 -24.86 27.15 -29.85
N VAL A 181 -26.12 26.70 -29.86
CA VAL A 181 -26.65 25.81 -28.81
C VAL A 181 -25.98 24.43 -28.83
N LYS A 182 -25.70 23.87 -30.01
CA LYS A 182 -24.98 22.60 -30.13
C LYS A 182 -23.52 22.71 -29.70
N ALA A 183 -22.85 23.81 -30.04
CA ALA A 183 -21.50 24.09 -29.58
C ALA A 183 -21.44 24.24 -28.06
N TYR A 184 -22.36 24.99 -27.46
CA TYR A 184 -22.50 25.13 -26.01
C TYR A 184 -22.67 23.77 -25.32
N ASN A 185 -23.65 22.98 -25.74
CA ASN A 185 -23.94 21.68 -25.12
C ASN A 185 -22.75 20.72 -25.21
N ASN A 186 -22.07 20.66 -26.37
CA ASN A 186 -20.89 19.81 -26.54
C ASN A 186 -19.75 20.22 -25.58
N LEU A 187 -19.48 21.53 -25.48
CA LEU A 187 -18.45 22.05 -24.58
C LEU A 187 -18.75 21.74 -23.12
N VAL A 188 -20.01 21.93 -22.69
CA VAL A 188 -20.44 21.62 -21.32
C VAL A 188 -20.37 20.13 -21.03
N THR A 189 -20.84 19.26 -21.93
CA THR A 189 -20.74 17.81 -21.78
C THR A 189 -19.29 17.35 -21.67
N THR A 190 -18.42 17.85 -22.55
CA THR A 190 -16.99 17.51 -22.53
C THR A 190 -16.31 18.03 -21.26
N ALA A 191 -16.66 19.23 -20.82
CA ALA A 191 -16.17 19.79 -19.56
C ALA A 191 -16.59 18.93 -18.36
N ASN A 192 -17.85 18.47 -18.32
CA ASN A 192 -18.35 17.57 -17.27
C ASN A 192 -17.64 16.21 -17.27
N ILE A 193 -17.30 15.68 -18.45
CA ILE A 193 -16.48 14.46 -18.57
C ILE A 193 -15.11 14.68 -17.92
N TYR A 194 -14.40 15.75 -18.30
CA TYR A 194 -13.11 16.08 -17.69
C TYR A 194 -13.22 16.36 -16.19
N PHE A 195 -14.30 17.00 -15.75
CA PHE A 195 -14.59 17.27 -14.35
C PHE A 195 -14.72 15.95 -13.56
N GLY A 196 -15.53 15.00 -14.05
CA GLY A 196 -15.70 13.69 -13.42
C GLY A 196 -14.43 12.82 -13.45
N GLN A 197 -13.52 13.08 -14.39
CA GLN A 197 -12.20 12.45 -14.43
C GLN A 197 -11.18 13.11 -13.48
N GLY A 198 -11.51 14.23 -12.83
CA GLY A 198 -10.60 15.00 -12.00
C GLY A 198 -9.57 15.82 -12.78
N ASN A 199 -9.83 16.09 -14.06
CA ASN A 199 -9.02 16.92 -14.97
C ASN A 199 -9.56 18.37 -14.97
N TYR A 200 -9.47 19.01 -13.81
CA TYR A 200 -10.14 20.29 -13.57
C TYR A 200 -9.65 21.45 -14.46
N ASP A 201 -8.36 21.47 -14.84
CA ASP A 201 -7.85 22.50 -15.76
C ASP A 201 -8.53 22.45 -17.13
N GLN A 202 -8.70 21.24 -17.68
CA GLN A 202 -9.39 21.03 -18.97
C GLN A 202 -10.89 21.34 -18.83
N ALA A 203 -11.51 20.91 -17.72
CA ALA A 203 -12.90 21.23 -17.43
C ALA A 203 -13.16 22.74 -17.35
N ILE A 204 -12.33 23.48 -16.59
CA ILE A 204 -12.42 24.94 -16.45
C ILE A 204 -12.23 25.64 -17.80
N ALA A 205 -11.26 25.20 -18.61
CA ALA A 205 -11.03 25.78 -19.94
C ALA A 205 -12.26 25.62 -20.86
N LEU A 206 -12.87 24.43 -20.87
CA LEU A 206 -14.05 24.14 -21.68
C LEU A 206 -15.31 24.83 -21.17
N PHE A 207 -15.51 24.92 -19.85
CA PHE A 207 -16.59 25.73 -19.27
C PHE A 207 -16.43 27.21 -19.60
N ASN A 208 -15.22 27.77 -19.49
CA ASN A 208 -14.96 29.15 -19.92
C ASN A 208 -15.20 29.36 -21.42
N GLN A 209 -14.92 28.35 -22.24
CA GLN A 209 -15.24 28.40 -23.67
C GLN A 209 -16.75 28.35 -23.92
N SER A 210 -17.52 27.57 -23.15
CA SER A 210 -18.97 27.48 -23.30
C SER A 210 -19.68 28.78 -22.91
N LEU A 211 -19.14 29.53 -21.93
CA LEU A 211 -19.66 30.85 -21.54
C LEU A 211 -19.65 31.89 -22.68
N LYS A 212 -18.88 31.67 -23.75
CA LYS A 212 -18.91 32.53 -24.95
C LYS A 212 -20.20 32.40 -25.75
N TYR A 213 -20.88 31.26 -25.62
CA TYR A 213 -22.11 30.93 -26.37
C TYR A 213 -23.36 31.11 -25.51
N ASN A 214 -23.27 30.84 -24.20
CA ASN A 214 -24.38 31.05 -23.28
C ASN A 214 -23.86 31.27 -21.86
N ASP A 215 -24.07 32.49 -21.34
CA ASP A 215 -23.66 32.86 -19.99
C ASP A 215 -24.68 32.37 -18.95
N THR A 216 -24.50 31.14 -18.48
CA THR A 216 -25.37 30.53 -17.47
C THR A 216 -24.73 30.50 -16.09
N GLU A 217 -25.52 30.81 -15.06
CA GLU A 217 -25.07 30.74 -13.66
C GLU A 217 -24.67 29.31 -13.25
N ASN A 218 -25.27 28.29 -13.88
CA ASN A 218 -24.91 26.89 -13.66
C ASN A 218 -23.45 26.61 -14.05
N VAL A 219 -23.03 27.02 -15.27
CA VAL A 219 -21.65 26.87 -15.72
C VAL A 219 -20.68 27.66 -14.85
N LYS A 220 -21.03 28.89 -14.46
CA LYS A 220 -20.22 29.69 -13.52
C LYS A 220 -20.03 28.98 -12.17
N ASN A 221 -21.07 28.37 -11.64
CA ASN A 221 -20.98 27.60 -10.39
C ASN A 221 -20.13 26.34 -10.55
N LYS A 222 -20.21 25.64 -11.68
CA LYS A 222 -19.35 24.50 -12.01
C LYS A 222 -17.88 24.89 -12.14
N ILE A 223 -17.57 26.06 -12.68
CA ILE A 223 -16.20 26.60 -12.70
C ILE A 223 -15.70 26.82 -11.27
N LYS A 224 -16.47 27.51 -10.42
CA LYS A 224 -16.11 27.75 -9.01
C LYS A 224 -15.90 26.43 -8.23
N GLU A 225 -16.73 25.42 -8.52
CA GLU A 225 -16.59 24.07 -7.95
C GLU A 225 -15.29 23.42 -8.41
N ALA A 226 -15.00 23.46 -9.72
CA ALA A 226 -13.79 22.90 -10.29
C ALA A 226 -12.51 23.58 -9.78
N GLU A 227 -12.54 24.91 -9.58
CA GLU A 227 -11.43 25.67 -9.00
C GLU A 227 -11.11 25.21 -7.58
N LYS A 228 -12.13 25.01 -6.73
CA LYS A 228 -11.94 24.49 -5.37
C LYS A 228 -11.38 23.06 -5.38
N LEU A 229 -11.95 22.17 -6.20
CA LEU A 229 -11.47 20.79 -6.30
C LEU A 229 -10.05 20.70 -6.85
N LYS A 230 -9.67 21.62 -7.75
CA LYS A 230 -8.31 21.77 -8.25
C LYS A 230 -7.33 22.13 -7.12
N GLU A 231 -7.70 23.01 -6.20
CA GLU A 231 -6.87 23.33 -5.03
C GLU A 231 -6.62 22.09 -4.17
N PHE A 232 -7.67 21.30 -3.87
CA PHE A 232 -7.52 20.06 -3.11
C PHE A 232 -6.66 19.02 -3.84
N LYS A 233 -6.82 18.89 -5.16
CA LYS A 233 -5.95 18.03 -5.98
C LYS A 233 -4.49 18.50 -5.91
N SER A 234 -4.24 19.81 -5.96
CA SER A 234 -2.89 20.35 -5.82
C SER A 234 -2.27 20.01 -4.46
N ASP A 235 -3.03 20.09 -3.38
CA ASP A 235 -2.54 19.70 -2.05
C ASP A 235 -2.32 18.18 -1.94
N PHE A 236 -3.18 17.38 -2.55
CA PHE A 236 -2.97 15.93 -2.68
C PHE A 236 -1.70 15.58 -3.45
N ASP A 237 -1.45 16.23 -4.59
CA ASP A 237 -0.26 16.00 -5.41
C ASP A 237 1.02 16.41 -4.67
N LYS A 238 1.02 17.54 -3.95
CA LYS A 238 2.13 17.92 -3.05
C LYS A 238 2.38 16.86 -1.98
N GLY A 239 1.32 16.29 -1.42
CA GLY A 239 1.41 15.18 -0.46
C GLY A 239 2.12 13.97 -1.07
N ASN A 240 1.78 13.59 -2.31
CA ASN A 240 2.45 12.49 -3.02
C ASN A 240 3.93 12.79 -3.26
N ASP A 241 4.28 14.00 -3.67
CA ASP A 241 5.68 14.40 -3.87
C ASP A 241 6.49 14.32 -2.57
N LEU A 242 5.93 14.81 -1.46
CA LEU A 242 6.56 14.70 -0.14
C LEU A 242 6.74 13.25 0.29
N MET A 243 5.73 12.41 0.06
CA MET A 243 5.78 10.98 0.37
C MET A 243 6.86 10.25 -0.44
N ASN A 244 6.98 10.54 -1.75
CA ASN A 244 8.03 9.99 -2.60
C ASN A 244 9.44 10.39 -2.13
N ASN A 245 9.57 11.59 -1.56
CA ASN A 245 10.79 12.08 -0.93
C ASN A 245 10.98 11.60 0.52
N LYS A 246 10.17 10.63 0.98
CA LYS A 246 10.18 10.08 2.35
C LYS A 246 9.93 11.10 3.46
N LYS A 247 9.35 12.26 3.13
CA LYS A 247 8.94 13.31 4.09
C LYS A 247 7.53 13.04 4.60
N TYR A 248 7.36 11.90 5.27
CA TYR A 248 6.04 11.36 5.60
C TYR A 248 5.17 12.27 6.46
N LEU A 249 5.74 12.95 7.46
CA LEU A 249 4.98 13.87 8.31
C LEU A 249 4.49 15.09 7.55
N GLU A 250 5.34 15.69 6.70
CA GLU A 250 4.94 16.80 5.84
C GLU A 250 3.86 16.38 4.84
N ALA A 251 3.96 15.16 4.29
CA ALA A 251 2.96 14.59 3.38
C ALA A 251 1.60 14.42 4.06
N ILE A 252 1.57 13.89 5.30
CA ILE A 252 0.35 13.75 6.11
C ILE A 252 -0.34 15.10 6.28
N GLU A 253 0.41 16.17 6.57
CA GLU A 253 -0.15 17.52 6.74
C GLU A 253 -0.75 18.08 5.44
N GLN A 254 -0.23 17.71 4.26
CA GLN A 254 -0.87 18.08 2.99
C GLN A 254 -2.13 17.26 2.73
N PHE A 255 -2.10 15.94 2.94
CA PHE A 255 -3.27 15.09 2.71
C PHE A 255 -4.45 15.45 3.62
N LYS A 256 -4.19 15.88 4.86
CA LYS A 256 -5.24 16.37 5.77
C LYS A 256 -5.98 17.62 5.28
N LYS A 257 -5.43 18.37 4.32
CA LYS A 257 -6.09 19.55 3.73
C LYS A 257 -7.17 19.18 2.74
N VAL A 258 -7.19 17.95 2.24
CA VAL A 258 -8.22 17.45 1.32
C VAL A 258 -9.51 17.22 2.14
N PRO A 259 -10.58 17.99 1.90
CA PRO A 259 -11.80 17.87 2.68
C PRO A 259 -12.68 16.72 2.17
N ASN A 260 -13.59 16.26 3.03
CA ASN A 260 -14.59 15.24 2.68
C ASN A 260 -15.73 15.85 1.84
N VAL A 261 -15.40 16.29 0.63
CA VAL A 261 -16.32 16.86 -0.37
C VAL A 261 -16.27 16.06 -1.67
N ASP A 262 -15.07 15.62 -2.07
CA ASP A 262 -14.86 14.64 -3.12
C ASP A 262 -14.57 13.27 -2.47
N GLU A 263 -15.57 12.39 -2.45
CA GLU A 263 -15.49 11.09 -1.78
C GLU A 263 -14.29 10.25 -2.24
N ARG A 264 -13.93 10.35 -3.53
CA ARG A 264 -12.82 9.58 -4.09
C ARG A 264 -11.49 10.17 -3.67
N LEU A 265 -11.27 11.46 -3.89
CA LEU A 265 -10.00 12.11 -3.56
C LEU A 265 -9.73 12.10 -2.05
N TYR A 266 -10.78 12.29 -1.24
CA TYR A 266 -10.70 12.21 0.21
C TYR A 266 -10.30 10.81 0.69
N LYS A 267 -10.93 9.76 0.16
CA LYS A 267 -10.60 8.37 0.51
C LYS A 267 -9.17 8.01 0.08
N ASP A 268 -8.73 8.48 -1.08
CA ASP A 268 -7.35 8.30 -1.52
C ASP A 268 -6.39 9.02 -0.57
N ALA A 269 -6.71 10.23 -0.09
CA ALA A 269 -5.91 10.96 0.89
C ALA A 269 -5.82 10.22 2.24
N GLU A 270 -6.92 9.67 2.74
CA GLU A 270 -6.92 8.85 3.97
C GLU A 270 -6.04 7.61 3.83
N ASN A 271 -6.13 6.89 2.71
CA ASN A 271 -5.27 5.74 2.45
C ASN A 271 -3.79 6.16 2.41
N LYS A 272 -3.47 7.28 1.75
CA LYS A 272 -2.10 7.81 1.69
C LYS A 272 -1.57 8.24 3.05
N ILE A 273 -2.42 8.76 3.95
CA ILE A 273 -2.04 9.06 5.34
C ILE A 273 -1.63 7.77 6.05
N GLN A 274 -2.40 6.68 5.90
CA GLN A 274 -2.05 5.39 6.51
C GLN A 274 -0.74 4.82 5.95
N ASP A 275 -0.52 4.92 4.65
CA ASP A 275 0.74 4.50 4.02
C ASP A 275 1.93 5.35 4.51
N CYS A 276 1.74 6.67 4.68
CA CYS A 276 2.76 7.55 5.25
C CYS A 276 3.11 7.19 6.69
N ILE A 277 2.11 6.87 7.52
CA ILE A 277 2.35 6.44 8.91
C ILE A 277 3.18 5.15 8.93
N LYS A 278 2.80 4.15 8.13
CA LYS A 278 3.57 2.90 8.03
C LYS A 278 5.01 3.14 7.56
N GLY A 279 5.20 3.95 6.52
CA GLY A 279 6.51 4.31 6.00
C GLY A 279 7.37 5.06 7.02
N TYR A 280 6.77 6.01 7.74
CA TYR A 280 7.43 6.75 8.82
C TYR A 280 7.88 5.84 9.96
N ILE A 281 7.01 4.92 10.41
CA ILE A 281 7.34 3.94 11.46
C ILE A 281 8.49 3.05 11.00
N ALA A 282 8.38 2.43 9.83
CA ALA A 282 9.42 1.54 9.30
C ALA A 282 10.79 2.24 9.18
N GLN A 283 10.81 3.48 8.66
CA GLN A 283 12.04 4.27 8.56
C GLN A 283 12.65 4.55 9.93
N ASN A 284 11.84 4.95 10.93
CA ASN A 284 12.35 5.25 12.26
C ASN A 284 12.81 3.99 13.01
N ILE A 285 12.17 2.83 12.80
CA ILE A 285 12.64 1.55 13.36
C ILE A 285 14.03 1.21 12.79
N GLN A 286 14.24 1.34 11.48
CA GLN A 286 15.55 1.12 10.85
C GLN A 286 16.62 2.05 11.42
N LEU A 287 16.31 3.35 11.55
CA LEU A 287 17.23 4.34 12.13
C LEU A 287 17.54 4.02 13.60
N ALA A 288 16.55 3.58 14.37
CA ALA A 288 16.74 3.15 15.76
C ALA A 288 17.64 1.91 15.86
N MET A 289 17.39 0.88 15.05
CA MET A 289 18.19 -0.35 15.01
C MET A 289 19.64 -0.06 14.61
N SER A 290 19.85 0.76 13.59
CA SER A 290 21.21 1.19 13.21
C SER A 290 21.88 1.97 14.34
N SER A 291 21.16 2.87 15.01
CA SER A 291 21.70 3.60 16.15
C SER A 291 22.07 2.68 17.31
N ILE A 292 21.29 1.61 17.56
CA ILE A 292 21.59 0.58 18.56
C ILE A 292 22.88 -0.18 18.21
N GLU A 293 23.04 -0.58 16.94
CA GLU A 293 24.23 -1.29 16.44
C GLU A 293 25.51 -0.47 16.70
N TYR A 294 25.44 0.85 16.50
CA TYR A 294 26.54 1.78 16.78
C TYR A 294 26.55 2.33 18.21
N THR A 295 25.84 1.69 19.14
CA THR A 295 25.73 2.04 20.58
C THR A 295 25.28 3.49 20.87
N LYS A 296 24.63 4.14 19.91
CA LYS A 296 24.07 5.51 20.02
C LYS A 296 22.66 5.50 20.61
N TYR A 297 22.53 5.06 21.85
CA TYR A 297 21.22 4.82 22.45
C TYR A 297 20.35 6.09 22.64
N ASP A 298 20.95 7.27 22.82
CA ASP A 298 20.18 8.53 22.84
C ASP A 298 19.60 8.88 21.47
N GLU A 299 20.27 8.52 20.36
CA GLU A 299 19.71 8.68 19.01
C GLU A 299 18.61 7.65 18.75
N ALA A 300 18.83 6.38 19.13
CA ALA A 300 17.82 5.33 19.05
C ALA A 300 16.54 5.71 19.81
N TYR A 301 16.68 6.24 21.02
CA TYR A 301 15.56 6.71 21.84
C TYR A 301 14.73 7.77 21.11
N LYS A 302 15.37 8.75 20.45
CA LYS A 302 14.67 9.81 19.71
C LYS A 302 13.80 9.25 18.60
N TYR A 303 14.31 8.29 17.82
CA TYR A 303 13.55 7.66 16.73
C TYR A 303 12.36 6.85 17.26
N LEU A 304 12.55 6.10 18.35
CA LEU A 304 11.49 5.31 18.98
C LEU A 304 10.42 6.19 19.64
N ASP A 305 10.82 7.26 20.32
CA ASP A 305 9.90 8.25 20.90
C ASP A 305 9.08 8.95 19.80
N ALA A 306 9.71 9.24 18.66
CA ALA A 306 9.03 9.80 17.51
C ALA A 306 7.96 8.86 16.92
N ILE A 307 8.17 7.54 16.97
CA ILE A 307 7.15 6.54 16.60
C ILE A 307 5.99 6.57 17.59
N LEU A 308 6.29 6.49 18.89
CA LEU A 308 5.26 6.40 19.93
C LEU A 308 4.37 7.65 20.04
N LYS A 309 4.85 8.80 19.55
CA LYS A 309 4.03 10.02 19.38
C LYS A 309 2.97 9.88 18.28
N VAL A 310 3.20 9.04 17.28
CA VAL A 310 2.28 8.79 16.16
C VAL A 310 1.41 7.55 16.43
N ASP A 311 2.02 6.50 16.96
CA ASP A 311 1.39 5.23 17.31
C ASP A 311 1.87 4.78 18.69
N GLY A 312 1.17 5.20 19.74
CA GLY A 312 1.55 4.93 21.13
C GLY A 312 1.52 3.44 21.51
N ASN A 313 0.78 2.63 20.77
CA ASN A 313 0.65 1.19 21.02
C ASN A 313 1.55 0.35 20.09
N ASN A 314 2.51 0.98 19.41
CA ASN A 314 3.40 0.26 18.51
C ASN A 314 4.24 -0.78 19.27
N TYR A 315 3.99 -2.07 19.00
CA TYR A 315 4.59 -3.18 19.75
C TYR A 315 6.13 -3.20 19.61
N GLU A 316 6.62 -3.06 18.39
CA GLU A 316 8.06 -3.11 18.10
C GLU A 316 8.80 -1.92 18.73
N ALA A 317 8.25 -0.70 18.59
CA ALA A 317 8.85 0.48 19.18
C ALA A 317 8.88 0.42 20.71
N ASN A 318 7.81 -0.06 21.36
CA ASN A 318 7.78 -0.25 22.81
C ASN A 318 8.82 -1.29 23.29
N LYS A 319 8.97 -2.40 22.57
CA LYS A 319 9.98 -3.44 22.88
C LYS A 319 11.39 -2.87 22.78
N LEU A 320 11.71 -2.17 21.68
CA LEU A 320 13.01 -1.54 21.49
C LEU A 320 13.26 -0.40 22.50
N MET A 321 12.22 0.35 22.87
CA MET A 321 12.31 1.44 23.84
C MET A 321 12.75 0.93 25.21
N HIS A 322 12.21 -0.20 25.66
CA HIS A 322 12.64 -0.85 26.90
C HIS A 322 14.13 -1.24 26.85
N TYR A 323 14.58 -1.87 25.76
CA TYR A 323 15.99 -2.21 25.56
C TYR A 323 16.90 -0.97 25.60
N VAL A 324 16.54 0.07 24.86
CA VAL A 324 17.32 1.32 24.77
C VAL A 324 17.43 2.01 26.13
N ASN A 325 16.35 2.08 26.91
CA ASN A 325 16.41 2.70 28.25
C ASN A 325 17.32 1.93 29.20
N ASN A 326 17.25 0.60 29.21
CA ASN A 326 18.14 -0.22 30.03
C ASN A 326 19.62 -0.02 29.66
N ALA A 327 19.93 0.05 28.36
CA ALA A 327 21.30 0.30 27.89
C ALA A 327 21.81 1.70 28.27
N ARG A 328 20.94 2.73 28.23
CA ARG A 328 21.28 4.10 28.63
C ARG A 328 21.57 4.21 30.13
N GLU A 329 20.81 3.51 30.96
CA GLU A 329 21.03 3.46 32.41
C GLU A 329 22.38 2.81 32.75
N GLN A 330 22.74 1.72 32.06
CA GLN A 330 24.04 1.06 32.23
C GLN A 330 25.21 1.98 31.86
N LEU A 331 25.12 2.70 30.74
CA LEU A 331 26.16 3.66 30.33
C LEU A 331 26.29 4.88 31.27
N GLN A 332 25.21 5.28 31.93
CA GLN A 332 25.26 6.34 32.95
C GLN A 332 25.90 5.84 34.25
N ALA A 333 25.73 4.56 34.59
CA ALA A 333 26.40 3.92 35.72
C ALA A 333 27.91 3.68 35.49
N GLU A 334 28.36 3.62 34.22
CA GLU A 334 29.77 3.41 33.84
C GLU A 334 30.58 4.71 33.66
N LYS A 335 29.97 5.90 33.74
CA LYS A 335 30.75 7.16 33.79
C LYS A 335 31.50 7.23 35.14
N PRO A 336 32.83 7.44 35.17
CA PRO A 336 33.60 7.36 36.41
C PRO A 336 33.21 8.51 37.34
N GLN A 337 32.42 8.19 38.37
CA GLN A 337 32.43 8.98 39.60
C GLN A 337 33.79 8.78 40.26
N ALA A 338 34.62 9.83 40.20
CA ALA A 338 35.78 9.95 41.06
C ALA A 338 35.31 9.91 42.53
N ASN A 339 35.71 8.83 43.22
CA ASN A 339 35.72 8.61 44.67
C ASN A 339 34.40 8.85 45.45
N ILE A 340 33.90 7.80 46.12
CA ILE A 340 34.11 7.59 47.57
C ILE A 340 33.49 6.24 48.00
N ALA A 341 34.34 5.43 48.66
CA ALA A 341 34.11 4.45 49.72
C ALA A 341 33.19 3.23 49.53
N ILE A 342 33.84 2.07 49.72
CA ILE A 342 33.33 0.82 50.29
C ILE A 342 32.50 1.11 51.55
N SER A 343 31.26 0.61 51.63
CA SER A 343 30.83 -0.33 52.69
C SER A 343 29.32 -0.65 52.69
N ASN A 344 29.06 -1.96 52.86
CA ASN A 344 27.96 -2.61 53.58
C ASN A 344 26.62 -2.95 52.88
N SER A 345 26.40 -4.26 52.91
CA SER A 345 25.21 -5.08 52.68
C SER A 345 23.90 -4.57 53.28
N ASN A 346 22.81 -4.66 52.50
CA ASN A 346 21.51 -5.22 52.93
C ASN A 346 20.58 -5.50 51.73
N GLY A 347 20.58 -6.77 51.29
CA GLY A 347 19.37 -7.54 50.97
C GLY A 347 18.34 -6.99 49.99
N THR A 348 18.70 -6.65 48.75
CA THR A 348 17.71 -6.59 47.67
C THR A 348 17.83 -7.85 46.82
N ARG A 349 16.82 -8.72 46.88
CA ARG A 349 16.71 -9.87 45.96
C ARG A 349 16.61 -9.32 44.55
N ILE A 350 17.42 -9.86 43.64
CA ILE A 350 17.30 -9.51 42.22
C ILE A 350 15.94 -9.98 41.68
N THR A 351 15.42 -9.29 40.68
CA THR A 351 14.19 -9.68 39.99
C THR A 351 14.46 -10.74 38.91
N GLU A 352 13.40 -11.41 38.42
CA GLU A 352 13.49 -12.35 37.30
C GLU A 352 14.14 -11.71 36.06
N ALA A 353 13.75 -10.48 35.73
CA ALA A 353 14.33 -9.75 34.60
C ALA A 353 15.82 -9.47 34.79
N GLN A 354 16.26 -9.15 36.02
CA GLN A 354 17.67 -8.98 36.34
C GLN A 354 18.43 -10.31 36.23
N ALA A 355 17.83 -11.41 36.67
CA ALA A 355 18.39 -12.75 36.52
C ALA A 355 18.51 -13.17 35.04
N TYR A 356 17.48 -12.92 34.22
CA TYR A 356 17.51 -13.20 32.78
C TYR A 356 18.63 -12.43 32.07
N ASN A 357 18.83 -11.15 32.41
CA ASN A 357 19.91 -10.33 31.87
C ASN A 357 21.30 -10.87 32.27
N LEU A 358 21.45 -11.36 33.51
CA LEU A 358 22.69 -11.98 33.96
C LEU A 358 23.00 -13.26 33.16
N VAL A 359 22.01 -14.10 32.89
CA VAL A 359 22.17 -15.30 32.05
C VAL A 359 22.59 -14.92 30.63
N ASN A 360 21.88 -13.98 29.98
CA ASN A 360 22.24 -13.50 28.63
C ASN A 360 23.65 -12.90 28.54
N SER A 361 24.16 -12.33 29.63
CA SER A 361 25.52 -11.76 29.65
C SER A 361 26.64 -12.80 29.66
N VAL A 362 26.33 -14.05 30.05
CA VAL A 362 27.31 -15.12 30.19
C VAL A 362 27.07 -16.30 29.25
N SER A 363 25.91 -16.38 28.59
CA SER A 363 25.61 -17.36 27.54
C SER A 363 26.51 -17.10 26.33
N HIS A 364 27.68 -17.75 26.30
CA HIS A 364 28.59 -17.68 25.16
C HIS A 364 28.06 -18.57 24.03
N SER A 365 27.92 -17.97 22.85
CA SER A 365 27.24 -18.44 21.65
C SER A 365 27.94 -19.61 20.95
N GLU A 366 28.05 -20.77 21.59
CA GLU A 366 28.34 -22.02 20.86
C GLU A 366 27.17 -22.40 19.92
N TYR A 367 25.97 -21.88 20.20
CA TYR A 367 24.76 -22.12 19.44
C TYR A 367 24.10 -20.76 19.09
N PRO A 368 24.39 -20.19 17.90
CA PRO A 368 23.95 -18.83 17.55
C PRO A 368 22.43 -18.62 17.50
N ASN A 369 21.64 -19.70 17.54
CA ASN A 369 20.18 -19.66 17.57
C ASN A 369 19.57 -20.23 18.87
N SER A 370 20.35 -20.38 19.94
CA SER A 370 19.80 -20.91 21.19
C SER A 370 18.77 -19.95 21.81
N LYS A 371 17.72 -20.53 22.42
CA LYS A 371 16.67 -19.79 23.12
C LYS A 371 16.84 -20.01 24.61
N ILE A 372 16.75 -18.93 25.39
CA ILE A 372 16.74 -19.00 26.86
C ILE A 372 15.32 -18.77 27.34
N GLU A 373 14.76 -19.76 28.03
CA GLU A 373 13.40 -19.76 28.58
C GLU A 373 13.44 -19.80 30.11
N PHE A 374 12.61 -18.98 30.76
CA PHE A 374 12.47 -19.01 32.20
C PHE A 374 11.56 -20.17 32.64
N ILE A 375 12.08 -21.03 33.51
CA ILE A 375 11.36 -22.21 33.99
C ILE A 375 10.67 -21.94 35.33
N GLY A 376 11.30 -21.15 36.19
CA GLY A 376 10.76 -20.85 37.51
C GLY A 376 11.82 -20.61 38.57
N ILE A 377 11.37 -20.39 39.81
CA ILE A 377 12.24 -20.32 40.98
C ILE A 377 12.33 -21.71 41.60
N ILE A 378 13.53 -22.28 41.64
CA ILE A 378 13.79 -23.61 42.18
C ILE A 378 14.76 -23.54 43.36
N LYS A 379 14.92 -24.67 44.06
CA LYS A 379 16.02 -24.88 45.00
C LYS A 379 17.07 -25.73 44.31
N ILE A 380 18.32 -25.25 44.21
CA ILE A 380 19.41 -25.98 43.57
C ILE A 380 19.70 -27.27 44.36
N GLU A 381 19.72 -28.40 43.68
CA GLU A 381 19.95 -29.71 44.29
C GLU A 381 21.32 -29.82 44.95
N SER A 382 21.38 -30.56 46.06
CA SER A 382 22.64 -30.88 46.74
C SER A 382 23.27 -32.12 46.11
N SER A 383 24.08 -31.92 45.07
CA SER A 383 24.82 -32.99 44.40
C SER A 383 26.31 -32.67 44.28
N ASP A 384 27.15 -33.69 44.14
CA ASP A 384 28.60 -33.55 44.08
C ASP A 384 29.12 -32.79 42.85
N TYR A 385 28.32 -32.71 41.78
CA TYR A 385 28.64 -31.97 40.56
C TYR A 385 28.22 -30.49 40.59
N ILE A 386 27.49 -30.06 41.64
CA ILE A 386 27.13 -28.66 41.89
C ILE A 386 28.19 -28.02 42.82
N PRO A 387 28.66 -26.79 42.57
CA PRO A 387 29.59 -26.10 43.47
C PRO A 387 29.03 -26.00 44.89
N PRO A 388 29.80 -26.32 45.95
CA PRO A 388 29.31 -26.32 47.33
C PRO A 388 28.57 -25.05 47.74
N GLU A 389 28.99 -23.90 47.23
CA GLU A 389 28.39 -22.58 47.46
C GLU A 389 26.99 -22.41 46.86
N ALA A 390 26.62 -23.18 45.83
CA ALA A 390 25.32 -23.10 45.17
C ALA A 390 24.27 -24.07 45.77
N ARG A 391 24.72 -25.11 46.48
CA ARG A 391 23.86 -26.22 46.95
C ARG A 391 22.79 -25.71 47.91
N GLY A 392 21.53 -25.99 47.61
CA GLY A 392 20.38 -25.65 48.45
C GLY A 392 19.95 -24.19 48.40
N LEU A 393 20.56 -23.34 47.57
CA LEU A 393 20.11 -21.97 47.35
C LEU A 393 18.80 -21.94 46.54
N ALA A 394 17.96 -20.94 46.81
CA ALA A 394 16.86 -20.58 45.91
C ALA A 394 17.41 -19.78 44.72
N ALA A 395 17.04 -20.16 43.51
CA ALA A 395 17.57 -19.56 42.28
C ALA A 395 16.50 -19.48 41.18
N TYR A 396 16.63 -18.48 40.31
CA TYR A 396 15.93 -18.45 39.03
C TYR A 396 16.56 -19.47 38.10
N CYS A 397 15.74 -20.35 37.53
CA CYS A 397 16.16 -21.40 36.59
C CYS A 397 15.79 -20.99 35.16
N PHE A 398 16.75 -21.11 34.26
CA PHE A 398 16.55 -20.89 32.84
C PHE A 398 17.08 -22.07 32.04
N ASP A 399 16.31 -22.51 31.05
CA ASP A 399 16.72 -23.54 30.12
C ASP A 399 17.20 -22.89 28.82
N GLU A 400 18.35 -23.32 28.34
CA GLU A 400 18.85 -22.97 27.02
C GLU A 400 18.58 -24.15 26.08
N SER A 401 17.80 -23.92 25.03
CA SER A 401 17.46 -24.93 24.01
C SER A 401 18.01 -24.55 22.63
N ASN A 402 18.33 -25.55 21.83
CA ASN A 402 18.74 -25.36 20.44
C ASN A 402 17.53 -25.26 19.49
N ASP A 403 17.77 -25.12 18.18
CA ASP A 403 16.71 -25.03 17.15
C ASP A 403 15.76 -26.23 17.08
N THR A 404 16.11 -27.34 17.71
CA THR A 404 15.27 -28.55 17.80
C THR A 404 14.53 -28.67 19.14
N ASP A 405 14.45 -27.58 19.91
CA ASP A 405 13.87 -27.50 21.26
C ASP A 405 14.49 -28.51 22.26
N THR A 406 15.72 -28.94 21.99
CA THR A 406 16.47 -29.82 22.91
C THR A 406 17.24 -28.95 23.89
N THR A 407 17.01 -29.16 25.19
CA THR A 407 17.76 -28.45 26.24
C THR A 407 19.24 -28.82 26.17
N ILE A 408 20.08 -27.82 25.98
CA ILE A 408 21.54 -27.95 25.87
C ILE A 408 22.26 -27.48 27.13
N SER A 409 21.67 -26.56 27.91
CA SER A 409 22.19 -26.20 29.22
C SER A 409 21.13 -25.59 30.14
N ASN A 410 21.37 -25.65 31.45
CA ASN A 410 20.55 -24.99 32.45
C ASN A 410 21.39 -23.91 33.16
N TYR A 411 20.80 -22.74 33.37
CA TYR A 411 21.38 -21.66 34.15
C TYR A 411 20.61 -21.48 35.46
N TYR A 412 21.36 -21.28 36.54
CA TYR A 412 20.83 -20.94 37.85
C TYR A 412 21.37 -19.58 38.26
N VAL A 413 20.50 -18.64 38.61
CA VAL A 413 20.89 -17.36 39.18
C VAL A 413 20.39 -17.28 40.61
N ASP A 414 21.30 -17.25 41.58
CA ASP A 414 20.89 -17.12 42.97
C ASP A 414 20.30 -15.74 43.27
N MET A 415 19.61 -15.62 44.41
CA MET A 415 18.92 -14.39 44.80
C MET A 415 19.86 -13.18 45.00
N GLN A 416 21.17 -13.39 44.94
CA GLN A 416 22.23 -12.38 45.10
C GLN A 416 22.89 -12.03 43.75
N GLY A 417 22.55 -12.71 42.66
CA GLY A 417 23.06 -12.43 41.32
C GLY A 417 24.25 -13.27 40.86
N HIS A 418 24.61 -14.31 41.61
CA HIS A 418 25.63 -15.25 41.11
C HIS A 418 25.04 -16.19 40.08
N VAL A 419 25.77 -16.42 39.00
CA VAL A 419 25.30 -17.23 37.86
C VAL A 419 26.07 -18.54 37.82
N TYR A 420 25.32 -19.63 37.72
CA TYR A 420 25.85 -20.98 37.59
C TYR A 420 25.30 -21.61 36.30
N ARG A 421 26.11 -22.37 35.58
CA ARG A 421 25.70 -23.08 34.36
C ARG A 421 25.98 -24.57 34.48
N ASN A 422 25.00 -25.38 34.15
CA ASN A 422 25.11 -26.83 34.03
C ASN A 422 24.96 -27.24 32.56
N THR A 423 26.03 -27.76 31.97
CA THR A 423 26.01 -28.31 30.60
C THR A 423 25.79 -29.81 30.66
N PHE A 424 24.91 -30.34 29.81
CA PHE A 424 24.62 -31.79 29.75
C PHE A 424 25.74 -32.60 29.05
N SER A 425 26.94 -32.03 28.88
CA SER A 425 28.12 -32.70 28.33
C SER A 425 28.67 -33.77 29.28
N SER A 426 29.46 -34.70 28.75
CA SER A 426 29.96 -35.90 29.44
C SER A 426 30.82 -35.66 30.70
N ASP A 427 31.18 -34.41 30.99
CA ASP A 427 31.86 -33.99 32.21
C ASP A 427 30.92 -33.47 33.31
N GLY A 428 29.65 -33.16 32.99
CA GLY A 428 28.51 -33.02 33.90
C GLY A 428 28.67 -32.05 35.07
N LYS A 429 29.60 -31.09 34.99
CA LYS A 429 29.89 -30.17 36.11
C LYS A 429 29.16 -28.86 35.94
N CYS A 430 28.44 -28.46 36.97
CA CYS A 430 27.93 -27.11 37.09
C CYS A 430 29.06 -26.17 37.51
N VAL A 431 29.22 -25.05 36.81
CA VAL A 431 30.30 -24.09 37.05
C VAL A 431 29.73 -22.72 37.39
N LYS A 432 30.38 -22.01 38.33
CA LYS A 432 30.08 -20.61 38.61
C LYS A 432 30.70 -19.74 37.51
N LEU A 433 29.86 -18.98 36.80
CA LEU A 433 30.27 -18.07 35.74
C LEU A 433 30.47 -16.64 36.26
N ARG A 434 29.75 -16.27 37.32
CA ARG A 434 29.78 -14.94 37.93
C ARG A 434 29.47 -15.00 39.42
#